data_AF-A0A1C5X1G3-F1
#
_entry.id   AF-A0A1C5X1G3-F1
#
_cell.length_a   1.000
_cell.length_b   1.000
_cell.length_c   1.000
_cell.angle_alpha   90.00
_cell.angle_beta   90.00
_cell.angle_gamma   90.00
#
_symmetry.space_group_name_H-M   'P 1'
#
loop_
_entity.id
_entity.type
_entity.pdbx_description
1 polymer ?
#
loop_
_entity_poly.entity_id
_entity_poly.type
_entity_poly.pdbx_seq_one_letter_code
_entity_poly.pdbx_strand_id
1 'polypeptide(L)'
;MQNVKLQFEKKNNDYRIREAFKTLRSNIEFCGGDVKVIAVTSCTPNEGKSSVAMEMARAFAEAGSKTMLIDADMRKSVLVGRYKTGAVRKGLTHCLIGKANYLEVMCETNVPNLYVTFSGPVPPNPSELLGGEKFRSILNVLRSSFDYVIVDTPPLGSVIDAAVAAKSCDGTVLVIESNAISYRFAQKVKEQLDKTGSRILGVVLNKVDMNGKGYYGHYGKYYGKYYGKYYGNYGSETASRQEKSSLENEVRQFRDDMVEDPEKGRAAQKISEAGKDPEDIEFIEDI
;
A
#
# COMPACT_ATOMS: atom_id res chain seq x y z
N MET A 1 -8.31 4.73 23.01
CA MET A 1 -7.93 3.90 21.86
C MET A 1 -8.69 2.59 21.94
N GLN A 2 -9.10 2.00 20.81
CA GLN A 2 -9.56 0.60 20.86
C GLN A 2 -8.33 -0.27 21.04
N ASN A 3 -8.40 -1.26 21.93
CA ASN A 3 -7.34 -2.25 22.16
C ASN A 3 -7.27 -3.25 21.00
N VAL A 4 -7.06 -2.75 19.78
CA VAL A 4 -6.95 -3.54 18.56
C VAL A 4 -5.73 -3.04 17.80
N LYS A 5 -4.76 -3.93 17.62
CA LYS A 5 -3.59 -3.70 16.77
C LYS A 5 -3.84 -4.32 15.41
N LEU A 6 -3.99 -3.47 14.39
CA LEU A 6 -4.21 -3.90 13.02
C LEU A 6 -2.92 -4.48 12.44
N GLN A 7 -3.01 -5.66 11.84
CA GLN A 7 -1.90 -6.28 11.13
C GLN A 7 -2.04 -5.97 9.64
N PHE A 8 -1.18 -5.11 9.13
CA PHE A 8 -1.00 -4.97 7.70
C PHE A 8 0.13 -5.88 7.26
N GLU A 9 -0.18 -6.83 6.37
CA GLU A 9 0.83 -7.66 5.76
C GLU A 9 1.86 -6.78 5.05
N LYS A 10 3.15 -7.04 5.32
CA LYS A 10 4.21 -6.66 4.38
C LYS A 10 4.00 -7.53 3.14
N LYS A 11 3.16 -7.07 2.22
CA LYS A 11 3.23 -7.61 0.85
C LYS A 11 4.67 -7.42 0.37
N ASN A 12 5.20 -8.41 -0.36
CA ASN A 12 6.40 -8.25 -1.18
C ASN A 12 6.10 -7.20 -2.26
N ASN A 13 5.95 -5.95 -1.85
CA ASN A 13 5.73 -4.84 -2.74
C ASN A 13 7.05 -4.57 -3.43
N ASP A 14 7.02 -4.68 -4.75
CA ASP A 14 8.10 -4.34 -5.66
C ASP A 14 8.79 -3.06 -5.19
N TYR A 15 10.12 -3.08 -5.12
CA TYR A 15 10.96 -1.92 -4.77
C TYR A 15 10.50 -0.65 -5.51
N ARG A 16 10.07 -0.80 -6.77
CA ARG A 16 9.55 0.30 -7.60
C ARG A 16 8.32 0.98 -7.00
N ILE A 17 7.39 0.22 -6.43
CA ILE A 17 6.18 0.76 -5.79
C ILE A 17 6.57 1.56 -4.55
N ARG A 18 7.50 1.05 -3.74
CA ARG A 18 7.98 1.75 -2.54
C ARG A 18 8.66 3.07 -2.89
N GLU A 19 9.52 3.09 -3.91
CA GLU A 19 10.16 4.33 -4.38
C GLU A 19 9.14 5.32 -4.96
N ALA A 20 8.10 4.84 -5.66
CA ALA A 20 7.02 5.70 -6.13
C ALA A 20 6.27 6.38 -4.97
N PHE A 21 5.99 5.66 -3.87
CA PHE A 21 5.35 6.25 -2.69
C PHE A 21 6.28 7.17 -1.88
N LYS A 22 7.60 6.91 -1.85
CA LYS A 22 8.58 7.87 -1.30
C LYS A 22 8.63 9.17 -2.12
N THR A 23 8.54 9.05 -3.44
CA THR A 23 8.47 10.20 -4.34
C THR A 23 7.17 10.97 -4.12
N LEU A 24 6.03 10.28 -4.02
CA LEU A 24 4.75 10.89 -3.70
C LEU A 24 4.80 11.65 -2.36
N ARG A 25 5.33 11.02 -1.30
CA ARG A 25 5.53 11.65 0.01
C ARG A 25 6.33 12.95 -0.11
N SER A 26 7.47 12.90 -0.78
CA SER A 26 8.36 14.07 -0.95
C SER A 26 7.66 15.19 -1.72
N ASN A 27 6.90 14.86 -2.77
CA ASN A 27 6.12 15.84 -3.54
C ASN A 27 5.03 16.52 -2.69
N ILE A 28 4.40 15.77 -1.78
CA ILE A 28 3.43 16.34 -0.83
C ILE A 28 4.14 17.25 0.18
N GLU A 29 5.31 16.85 0.71
CA GLU A 29 6.11 17.69 1.61
C GLU A 29 6.50 19.02 0.94
N PHE A 30 6.82 19.00 -0.37
CA PHE A 30 7.09 20.21 -1.16
C PHE A 30 5.85 21.11 -1.40
N CYS A 31 4.63 20.64 -1.13
CA CYS A 31 3.43 21.48 -1.27
C CYS A 31 3.31 22.54 -0.15
N GLY A 32 4.04 22.39 0.96
CA GLY A 32 4.08 23.33 2.07
C GLY A 32 3.89 22.66 3.43
N GLY A 33 4.53 23.23 4.47
CA GLY A 33 4.43 22.71 5.85
C GLY A 33 3.07 22.95 6.51
N ASP A 34 2.20 23.75 5.89
CA ASP A 34 0.81 23.97 6.25
C ASP A 34 -0.13 22.86 5.75
N VAL A 35 0.33 22.00 4.83
CA VAL A 35 -0.45 20.89 4.27
C VAL A 35 -0.33 19.65 5.16
N LYS A 36 -1.26 19.47 6.10
CA LYS A 36 -1.26 18.32 7.02
C LYS A 36 -2.43 17.37 6.82
N VAL A 37 -3.62 17.91 6.55
CA VAL A 37 -4.84 17.15 6.32
C VAL A 37 -5.09 17.02 4.82
N ILE A 38 -4.96 15.81 4.29
CA ILE A 38 -4.95 15.56 2.85
C ILE A 38 -6.09 14.59 2.50
N ALA A 39 -7.03 15.07 1.68
CA ALA A 39 -8.04 14.21 1.10
C ALA A 39 -7.47 13.41 -0.08
N VAL A 40 -7.89 12.15 -0.21
CA VAL A 40 -7.60 11.30 -1.36
C VAL A 40 -8.93 10.88 -1.97
N THR A 41 -9.14 11.21 -3.24
CA THR A 41 -10.36 10.86 -4.00
C THR A 41 -10.00 10.33 -5.39
N SER A 42 -11.00 9.93 -6.16
CA SER A 42 -10.85 9.45 -7.53
C SER A 42 -12.03 9.86 -8.41
N CYS A 43 -11.94 9.63 -9.71
CA CYS A 43 -13.01 9.91 -10.67
C CYS A 43 -14.15 8.89 -10.56
N THR A 44 -13.82 7.60 -10.49
CA THR A 44 -14.74 6.46 -10.47
C THR A 44 -14.34 5.45 -9.38
N PRO A 45 -15.22 4.50 -9.03
CA PRO A 45 -14.87 3.39 -8.16
C PRO A 45 -13.74 2.54 -8.73
N ASN A 46 -12.98 1.88 -7.84
CA ASN A 46 -11.96 0.88 -8.18
C ASN A 46 -10.65 1.40 -8.84
N GLU A 47 -10.41 2.71 -8.87
CA GLU A 47 -9.14 3.28 -9.38
C GLU A 47 -7.95 3.10 -8.44
N GLY A 48 -8.17 2.51 -7.26
CA GLY A 48 -7.15 2.21 -6.26
C GLY A 48 -6.91 3.31 -5.22
N LYS A 49 -7.81 4.30 -5.12
CA LYS A 49 -7.76 5.39 -4.13
C LYS A 49 -7.41 4.95 -2.71
N SER A 50 -8.09 3.90 -2.20
CA SER A 50 -7.91 3.42 -0.82
C SER A 50 -6.56 2.72 -0.62
N SER A 51 -6.05 2.07 -1.67
CA SER A 51 -4.68 1.51 -1.66
C SER A 51 -3.65 2.63 -1.66
N VAL A 52 -3.83 3.65 -2.51
CA VAL A 52 -2.95 4.83 -2.56
C VAL A 52 -2.96 5.58 -1.22
N ALA A 53 -4.12 5.80 -0.62
CA ALA A 53 -4.26 6.45 0.68
C ALA A 53 -3.52 5.68 1.79
N MET A 54 -3.67 4.36 1.84
CA MET A 54 -2.99 3.50 2.81
C MET A 54 -1.47 3.51 2.62
N GLU A 55 -0.98 3.33 1.39
CA GLU A 55 0.46 3.31 1.12
C GLU A 55 1.11 4.68 1.27
N MET A 56 0.38 5.77 0.96
CA MET A 56 0.82 7.13 1.25
C MET A 56 0.95 7.35 2.77
N ALA A 57 -0.06 6.94 3.55
CA ALA A 57 0.00 7.03 5.00
C ALA A 57 1.15 6.19 5.60
N ARG A 58 1.37 4.98 5.07
CA ARG A 58 2.53 4.13 5.42
C ARG A 58 3.85 4.82 5.09
N ALA A 59 3.99 5.45 3.91
CA ALA A 59 5.22 6.09 3.49
C ALA A 59 5.60 7.27 4.40
N PHE A 60 4.63 8.04 4.89
CA PHE A 60 4.85 9.06 5.93
C PHE A 60 5.25 8.43 7.28
N ALA A 61 4.54 7.41 7.71
CA ALA A 61 4.81 6.72 8.98
C ALA A 61 6.21 6.07 9.03
N GLU A 62 6.61 5.40 7.95
CA GLU A 62 7.96 4.82 7.79
C GLU A 62 9.06 5.89 7.72
N ALA A 63 8.72 7.13 7.37
CA ALA A 63 9.64 8.27 7.43
C ALA A 63 9.80 8.87 8.84
N GLY A 64 9.04 8.36 9.82
CA GLY A 64 9.03 8.85 11.19
C GLY A 64 7.89 9.81 11.52
N SER A 65 7.05 10.20 10.55
CA SER A 65 5.92 11.11 10.80
C SER A 65 4.77 10.37 11.49
N LYS A 66 4.24 10.94 12.58
CA LYS A 66 3.04 10.43 13.23
C LYS A 66 1.84 10.67 12.32
N THR A 67 1.28 9.59 11.77
CA THR A 67 0.33 9.64 10.66
C THR A 67 -1.00 8.96 11.02
N MET A 68 -2.11 9.64 10.74
CA MET A 68 -3.46 9.10 10.85
C MET A 68 -4.04 8.84 9.46
N LEU A 69 -4.62 7.66 9.24
CA LEU A 69 -5.49 7.36 8.09
C LEU A 69 -6.94 7.31 8.55
N ILE A 70 -7.79 8.14 7.95
CA ILE A 70 -9.24 8.17 8.18
C ILE A 70 -9.94 7.61 6.95
N ASP A 71 -10.76 6.60 7.15
CA ASP A 71 -11.68 6.08 6.17
C ASP A 71 -13.00 6.88 6.20
N ALA A 72 -13.10 7.88 5.33
CA ALA A 72 -14.29 8.71 5.15
C ALA A 72 -15.22 8.19 4.03
N ASP A 73 -14.91 7.03 3.42
CA ASP A 73 -15.83 6.34 2.51
C ASP A 73 -16.88 5.55 3.29
N MET A 74 -17.85 6.29 3.84
CA MET A 74 -18.94 5.72 4.64
C MET A 74 -19.97 4.95 3.81
N ARG A 75 -19.91 5.03 2.48
CA ARG A 75 -20.85 4.32 1.59
C ARG A 75 -20.33 2.93 1.26
N LYS A 76 -19.07 2.82 0.85
CA LYS A 76 -18.47 1.55 0.41
C LYS A 76 -16.99 1.48 0.78
N SER A 77 -16.73 1.48 2.09
CA SER A 77 -15.38 1.32 2.60
C SER A 77 -14.72 0.02 2.14
N VAL A 78 -13.65 0.17 1.37
CA VAL A 78 -12.74 -0.91 0.99
C VAL A 78 -11.82 -1.28 2.15
N LEU A 79 -11.46 -0.30 2.99
CA LEU A 79 -10.57 -0.50 4.14
C LEU A 79 -11.20 -1.41 5.19
N VAL A 80 -12.50 -1.26 5.43
CA VAL A 80 -13.26 -2.15 6.32
C VAL A 80 -13.19 -3.59 5.85
N GLY A 81 -13.50 -3.84 4.58
CA GLY A 81 -13.47 -5.22 4.04
C GLY A 81 -12.09 -5.85 4.03
N ARG A 82 -11.01 -5.05 3.92
CA ARG A 82 -9.63 -5.55 3.83
C ARG A 82 -8.94 -5.74 5.17
N TYR A 83 -9.25 -4.89 6.15
CA TYR A 83 -8.41 -4.76 7.35
C TYR A 83 -9.18 -4.72 8.66
N LYS A 84 -10.52 -4.58 8.62
CA LYS A 84 -11.30 -4.57 9.86
C LYS A 84 -11.38 -5.98 10.41
N THR A 85 -10.70 -6.20 11.53
CA THR A 85 -10.90 -7.42 12.33
C THR A 85 -12.25 -7.32 13.04
N GLY A 86 -12.85 -8.48 13.38
CA GLY A 86 -14.09 -8.52 14.17
C GLY A 86 -14.00 -7.81 15.54
N ALA A 87 -12.79 -7.50 16.00
CA ALA A 87 -12.53 -6.76 17.23
C ALA A 87 -12.77 -5.24 17.11
N VAL A 88 -12.77 -4.66 15.90
CA VAL A 88 -13.04 -3.22 15.70
C VAL A 88 -14.55 -2.97 15.79
N ARG A 89 -14.99 -2.32 16.86
CA ARG A 89 -16.43 -2.14 17.14
C ARG A 89 -16.96 -0.77 16.74
N LYS A 90 -16.17 0.29 16.95
CA LYS A 90 -16.56 1.68 16.65
C LYS A 90 -15.74 2.24 15.50
N GLY A 91 -16.24 3.28 14.85
CA GLY A 91 -15.66 3.92 13.65
C GLY A 91 -16.14 5.35 13.50
N LEU A 92 -15.69 6.06 12.46
CA LEU A 92 -15.94 7.48 12.20
C LEU A 92 -17.41 7.87 12.34
N THR A 93 -18.34 7.09 11.78
CA THR A 93 -19.79 7.32 11.89
C THR A 93 -20.22 7.47 13.35
N HIS A 94 -19.70 6.65 14.27
CA HIS A 94 -20.04 6.73 15.69
C HIS A 94 -19.59 8.06 16.32
N CYS A 95 -18.44 8.59 15.90
CA CYS A 95 -17.98 9.90 16.36
C CYS A 95 -18.84 11.03 15.81
N LEU A 96 -19.18 10.97 14.52
CA LEU A 96 -19.97 12.02 13.88
C LEU A 96 -21.40 12.10 14.43
N ILE A 97 -21.96 10.98 14.89
CA ILE A 97 -23.26 10.98 15.58
C ILE A 97 -23.15 11.19 17.10
N GLY A 98 -21.95 11.39 17.65
CA GLY A 98 -21.72 11.65 19.08
C GLY A 98 -21.85 10.43 20.01
N LYS A 99 -21.78 9.21 19.46
CA LYS A 99 -21.83 7.95 20.23
C LYS A 99 -20.45 7.43 20.65
N ALA A 100 -19.36 8.11 20.27
CA ALA A 100 -18.00 7.76 20.62
C ALA A 100 -17.06 8.97 20.54
N ASN A 101 -16.06 9.03 21.42
CA ASN A 101 -14.93 9.96 21.24
C ASN A 101 -14.00 9.49 20.11
N TYR A 102 -13.30 10.40 19.43
CA TYR A 102 -12.34 10.05 18.37
C TYR A 102 -11.23 9.09 18.89
N LEU A 103 -10.79 9.27 20.14
CA LEU A 103 -9.81 8.37 20.76
C LEU A 103 -10.35 6.93 20.88
N GLU A 104 -11.66 6.74 20.97
CA GLU A 104 -12.28 5.41 21.04
C GLU A 104 -12.45 4.75 19.67
N VAL A 105 -12.21 5.45 18.57
CA VAL A 105 -12.32 4.87 17.21
C VAL A 105 -10.98 4.67 16.53
N MET A 106 -9.93 5.27 17.09
CA MET A 106 -8.56 5.11 16.65
C MET A 106 -8.02 3.72 16.98
N CYS A 107 -7.44 3.08 15.96
CA CYS A 107 -6.75 1.80 16.03
C CYS A 107 -5.26 1.99 15.80
N GLU A 108 -4.44 1.33 16.61
CA GLU A 108 -3.02 1.20 16.34
C GLU A 108 -2.76 0.13 15.28
N THR A 109 -1.57 0.16 14.70
CA THR A 109 -1.20 -0.75 13.62
C THR A 109 0.14 -1.40 13.93
N ASN A 110 0.49 -2.43 13.17
CA ASN A 110 1.82 -3.03 13.22
C ASN A 110 2.91 -2.19 12.54
N VAL A 111 2.54 -1.09 11.89
CA VAL A 111 3.45 -0.10 11.33
C VAL A 111 3.67 1.00 12.38
N PRO A 112 4.91 1.23 12.84
CA PRO A 112 5.21 2.31 13.76
C PRO A 112 4.69 3.65 13.23
N ASN A 113 4.19 4.51 14.13
CA ASN A 113 3.67 5.84 13.82
C ASN A 113 2.40 5.90 12.94
N LEU A 114 1.85 4.76 12.51
CA LEU A 114 0.62 4.72 11.71
C LEU A 114 -0.58 4.31 12.56
N TYR A 115 -1.64 5.11 12.47
CA TYR A 115 -2.92 4.91 13.12
C TYR A 115 -4.05 4.92 12.08
N VAL A 116 -5.11 4.16 12.32
CA VAL A 116 -6.27 4.09 11.40
C VAL A 116 -7.58 4.29 12.15
N THR A 117 -8.50 5.05 11.53
CA THR A 117 -9.91 5.12 11.91
C THR A 117 -10.76 4.63 10.74
N PHE A 118 -11.51 3.54 10.93
CA PHE A 118 -12.44 3.01 9.92
C PHE A 118 -13.75 3.82 9.86
N SER A 119 -14.46 3.76 8.72
CA SER A 119 -15.71 4.51 8.53
C SER A 119 -16.79 4.15 9.55
N GLY A 120 -16.96 2.86 9.86
CA GLY A 120 -18.04 2.37 10.73
C GLY A 120 -19.30 2.01 9.94
N PRO A 121 -20.47 1.89 10.60
CA PRO A 121 -21.72 1.56 9.91
C PRO A 121 -22.09 2.66 8.92
N VAL A 122 -22.73 2.27 7.81
CA VAL A 122 -23.22 3.19 6.77
C VAL A 122 -24.35 4.05 7.37
N PRO A 123 -24.19 5.38 7.47
CA PRO A 123 -25.25 6.25 7.92
C PRO A 123 -26.24 6.56 6.78
N PRO A 124 -27.48 6.99 7.09
CA PRO A 124 -28.44 7.40 6.06
C PRO A 124 -28.00 8.69 5.32
N ASN A 125 -27.20 9.54 5.95
CA ASN A 125 -26.80 10.86 5.47
C ASN A 125 -25.27 11.11 5.51
N PRO A 126 -24.44 10.37 4.74
CA PRO A 126 -22.97 10.49 4.79
C PRO A 126 -22.45 11.91 4.50
N SER A 127 -22.99 12.57 3.47
CA SER A 127 -22.51 13.90 3.03
C SER A 127 -22.72 14.97 4.10
N GLU A 128 -23.86 14.94 4.78
CA GLU A 128 -24.17 15.88 5.88
C GLU A 128 -23.23 15.68 7.06
N LEU A 129 -22.95 14.42 7.43
CA LEU A 129 -22.04 14.11 8.52
C LEU A 129 -20.60 14.58 8.22
N LEU A 130 -20.14 14.40 6.98
CA LEU A 130 -18.83 14.88 6.53
C LEU A 130 -18.75 16.41 6.38
N GLY A 131 -19.88 17.07 6.09
CA GLY A 131 -19.96 18.53 6.00
C GLY A 131 -20.18 19.24 7.33
N GLY A 132 -20.48 18.49 8.39
CA GLY A 132 -20.84 19.04 9.69
C GLY A 132 -19.66 19.47 10.56
N GLU A 133 -19.96 20.32 11.55
CA GLU A 133 -18.98 20.86 12.51
C GLU A 133 -18.21 19.78 13.29
N LYS A 134 -18.82 18.61 13.53
CA LYS A 134 -18.17 17.50 14.22
C LYS A 134 -17.00 16.93 13.41
N PHE A 135 -17.15 16.77 12.10
CA PHE A 135 -16.06 16.27 11.25
C PHE A 135 -14.90 17.27 11.24
N ARG A 136 -15.21 18.56 11.04
CA ARG A 136 -14.24 19.65 11.12
C ARG A 136 -13.51 19.70 12.47
N SER A 137 -14.24 19.54 13.57
CA SER A 137 -13.67 19.52 14.92
C SER A 137 -12.71 18.34 15.13
N ILE A 138 -13.08 17.15 14.63
CA ILE A 138 -12.19 15.97 14.67
C ILE A 138 -10.90 16.24 13.89
N LEU A 139 -11.01 16.76 12.66
CA LEU A 139 -9.83 17.08 11.85
C LEU A 139 -8.94 18.14 12.51
N ASN A 140 -9.52 19.15 13.15
CA ASN A 140 -8.75 20.16 13.89
C ASN A 140 -7.96 19.56 15.06
N VAL A 141 -8.57 18.65 15.83
CA VAL A 141 -7.88 17.95 16.92
C VAL A 141 -6.74 17.08 16.38
N LEU A 142 -6.99 16.37 15.28
CA LEU A 142 -5.97 15.52 14.66
C LEU A 142 -4.83 16.34 14.05
N ARG A 143 -5.11 17.50 13.45
CA ARG A 143 -4.10 18.43 12.92
C ARG A 143 -3.10 18.86 14.00
N SER A 144 -3.53 18.97 15.25
CA SER A 144 -2.64 19.32 16.38
C SER A 144 -1.89 18.13 16.96
N SER A 145 -2.33 16.90 16.70
CA SER A 145 -1.83 15.68 17.38
C SER A 145 -1.03 14.74 16.47
N PHE A 146 -1.06 15.00 15.16
CA PHE A 146 -0.44 14.22 14.09
C PHE A 146 0.31 15.15 13.14
N ASP A 147 1.38 14.64 12.55
CA ASP A 147 2.14 15.35 11.52
C ASP A 147 1.35 15.37 10.21
N TYR A 148 0.71 14.23 9.88
CA TYR A 148 -0.14 14.07 8.71
C TYR A 148 -1.44 13.33 9.02
N VAL A 149 -2.52 13.75 8.36
CA VAL A 149 -3.85 13.12 8.40
C VAL A 149 -4.30 12.85 6.98
N ILE A 150 -4.34 11.59 6.58
CA ILE A 150 -4.79 11.15 5.26
C ILE A 150 -6.26 10.76 5.35
N VAL A 151 -7.10 11.32 4.49
CA VAL A 151 -8.55 11.09 4.47
C VAL A 151 -8.93 10.38 3.17
N ASP A 152 -9.20 9.07 3.23
CA ASP A 152 -9.73 8.30 2.09
C ASP A 152 -11.21 8.61 1.92
N THR A 153 -11.60 9.14 0.77
CA THR A 153 -12.97 9.58 0.46
C THR A 153 -13.57 8.71 -0.65
N PRO A 154 -14.90 8.72 -0.86
CA PRO A 154 -15.49 8.03 -2.01
C PRO A 154 -15.07 8.70 -3.35
N PRO A 155 -15.34 8.06 -4.50
CA PRO A 155 -15.05 8.65 -5.80
C PRO A 155 -15.93 9.88 -6.05
N LEU A 156 -15.29 11.01 -6.34
CA LEU A 156 -15.99 12.28 -6.51
C LEU A 156 -16.92 12.29 -7.72
N GLY A 157 -16.55 11.61 -8.81
CA GLY A 157 -17.42 11.52 -9.99
C GLY A 157 -18.68 10.67 -9.77
N SER A 158 -18.82 10.01 -8.62
CA SER A 158 -20.01 9.24 -8.24
C SER A 158 -20.89 9.96 -7.22
N VAL A 159 -20.29 10.58 -6.20
CA VAL A 159 -21.00 11.24 -5.09
C VAL A 159 -20.23 12.46 -4.59
N ILE A 160 -20.97 13.46 -4.07
CA ILE A 160 -20.37 14.74 -3.65
C ILE A 160 -19.63 14.66 -2.29
N ASP A 161 -19.77 13.56 -1.56
CA ASP A 161 -19.19 13.35 -0.22
C ASP A 161 -17.69 13.73 -0.16
N ALA A 162 -16.92 13.37 -1.19
CA ALA A 162 -15.50 13.70 -1.27
C ALA A 162 -15.25 15.21 -1.37
N ALA A 163 -16.03 15.93 -2.17
CA ALA A 163 -15.95 17.38 -2.29
C ALA A 163 -16.31 18.08 -0.97
N VAL A 164 -17.33 17.56 -0.26
CA VAL A 164 -17.74 18.08 1.05
C VAL A 164 -16.63 17.87 2.08
N ALA A 165 -16.04 16.66 2.15
CA ALA A 165 -14.94 16.37 3.07
C ALA A 165 -13.67 17.18 2.74
N ALA A 166 -13.35 17.33 1.44
CA ALA A 166 -12.19 18.05 0.95
C ALA A 166 -12.16 19.53 1.36
N LYS A 167 -13.32 20.15 1.59
CA LYS A 167 -13.42 21.53 2.09
C LYS A 167 -12.84 21.72 3.49
N SER A 168 -12.80 20.66 4.30
CA SER A 168 -12.20 20.68 5.65
C SER A 168 -10.72 20.23 5.65
N CYS A 169 -10.17 19.89 4.49
CA CYS A 169 -8.79 19.45 4.30
C CYS A 169 -7.93 20.58 3.76
N ASP A 170 -6.62 20.50 3.99
CA ASP A 170 -5.64 21.49 3.55
C ASP A 170 -5.30 21.32 2.05
N GLY A 171 -5.49 20.10 1.53
CA GLY A 171 -5.44 19.84 0.09
C GLY A 171 -5.99 18.47 -0.30
N THR A 172 -6.10 18.25 -1.61
CA THR A 172 -6.66 17.03 -2.20
C THR A 172 -5.72 16.42 -3.24
N VAL A 173 -5.53 15.11 -3.16
CA VAL A 173 -4.88 14.27 -4.17
C VAL A 173 -5.94 13.53 -4.97
N LEU A 174 -5.91 13.68 -6.29
CA LEU A 174 -6.80 12.96 -7.20
C LEU A 174 -6.10 11.70 -7.74
N VAL A 175 -6.66 10.53 -7.50
CA VAL A 175 -6.18 9.26 -8.02
C VAL A 175 -6.91 8.95 -9.32
N ILE A 176 -6.17 8.67 -10.39
CA ILE A 176 -6.71 8.34 -11.71
C ILE A 176 -6.12 7.02 -12.19
N GLU A 177 -6.97 6.10 -12.61
CA GLU A 177 -6.52 4.86 -13.25
C GLU A 177 -6.04 5.10 -14.68
N SER A 178 -4.81 4.66 -14.95
CA SER A 178 -4.18 4.76 -16.26
C SER A 178 -5.00 4.03 -17.32
N ASN A 179 -5.23 4.69 -18.46
CA ASN A 179 -5.96 4.15 -19.62
C ASN A 179 -7.44 3.76 -19.37
N ALA A 180 -8.00 4.00 -18.18
CA ALA A 180 -9.41 3.71 -17.89
C ALA A 180 -10.28 4.98 -17.88
N ILE A 181 -9.70 6.14 -17.58
CA ILE A 181 -10.43 7.40 -17.47
C ILE A 181 -10.15 8.32 -18.65
N SER A 182 -11.22 8.81 -19.28
CA SER A 182 -11.09 9.82 -20.33
C SER A 182 -10.61 11.16 -19.76
N TYR A 183 -9.75 11.85 -20.49
CA TYR A 183 -9.25 13.18 -20.11
C TYR A 183 -10.40 14.16 -19.82
N ARG A 184 -11.44 14.18 -20.66
CA ARG A 184 -12.61 15.05 -20.48
C ARG A 184 -13.36 14.76 -19.17
N PHE A 185 -13.46 13.50 -18.77
CA PHE A 185 -14.11 13.14 -17.51
C PHE A 185 -13.25 13.57 -16.31
N ALA A 186 -11.94 13.34 -16.36
CA ALA A 186 -11.02 13.81 -15.33
C ALA A 186 -11.07 15.34 -15.15
N GLN A 187 -11.15 16.10 -16.26
CA GLN A 187 -11.32 17.56 -16.20
C GLN A 187 -12.62 17.97 -15.49
N LYS A 188 -13.75 17.29 -15.77
CA LYS A 188 -15.02 17.58 -15.07
C LYS A 188 -14.92 17.31 -13.56
N VAL A 189 -14.24 16.24 -13.16
CA VAL A 189 -14.03 15.90 -11.73
C VAL A 189 -13.13 16.94 -11.07
N LYS A 190 -12.06 17.38 -11.76
CA LYS A 190 -11.22 18.50 -11.31
C LYS A 190 -12.04 19.78 -11.12
N GLU A 191 -12.87 20.16 -12.09
CA GLU A 191 -13.73 21.35 -11.99
C GLU A 191 -14.69 21.26 -10.80
N GLN A 192 -15.19 20.07 -10.46
CA GLN A 192 -15.99 19.87 -9.25
C GLN A 192 -15.18 20.10 -7.97
N LEU A 193 -13.92 19.63 -7.91
CA LEU A 193 -13.03 19.94 -6.79
C LEU A 193 -12.75 21.44 -6.70
N ASP A 194 -12.42 22.11 -7.80
CA ASP A 194 -12.12 23.54 -7.83
C ASP A 194 -13.28 24.37 -7.24
N LYS A 195 -14.53 23.98 -7.55
CA LYS A 195 -15.74 24.63 -6.99
C LYS A 195 -15.88 24.52 -5.48
N THR A 196 -15.20 23.58 -4.83
CA THR A 196 -15.21 23.44 -3.36
C THR A 196 -14.29 24.45 -2.66
N GLY A 197 -13.36 25.06 -3.41
CA GLY A 197 -12.26 25.84 -2.85
C GLY A 197 -11.12 24.99 -2.25
N SER A 198 -11.18 23.66 -2.37
CA SER A 198 -10.09 22.78 -1.94
C SER A 198 -8.89 22.91 -2.88
N ARG A 199 -7.69 23.04 -2.30
CA ARG A 199 -6.43 23.08 -3.05
C ARG A 199 -6.12 21.70 -3.62
N ILE A 200 -6.06 21.58 -4.95
CA ILE A 200 -5.60 20.35 -5.60
C ILE A 200 -4.07 20.30 -5.51
N LEU A 201 -3.53 19.33 -4.76
CA LEU A 201 -2.09 19.16 -4.58
C LEU A 201 -1.44 18.48 -5.79
N GLY A 202 -2.20 17.62 -6.47
CA GLY A 202 -1.73 16.91 -7.65
C GLY A 202 -2.58 15.69 -7.99
N VAL A 203 -2.06 14.91 -8.94
CA VAL A 203 -2.69 13.69 -9.45
C VAL A 203 -1.75 12.51 -9.28
N VAL A 204 -2.28 11.38 -8.81
CA VAL A 204 -1.59 10.09 -8.82
C VAL A 204 -2.16 9.25 -9.96
N LEU A 205 -1.35 9.01 -10.99
CA LEU A 205 -1.69 8.06 -12.05
C LEU A 205 -1.40 6.64 -11.56
N ASN A 206 -2.44 5.85 -11.35
CA ASN A 206 -2.36 4.51 -10.76
C ASN A 206 -2.56 3.40 -11.80
N LYS A 207 -2.12 2.18 -11.49
CA LYS A 207 -2.17 0.99 -12.36
C LYS A 207 -1.51 1.18 -13.73
N VAL A 208 -0.43 1.96 -13.77
CA VAL A 208 0.36 2.16 -14.98
C VAL A 208 1.03 0.85 -15.38
N ASP A 209 0.83 0.41 -16.63
CA ASP A 209 1.57 -0.70 -17.20
C ASP A 209 3.02 -0.26 -17.51
N MET A 210 3.96 -0.73 -16.69
CA MET A 210 5.39 -0.47 -16.85
C MET A 210 6.10 -1.44 -17.80
N ASN A 211 5.42 -2.49 -18.28
CA ASN A 211 6.00 -3.50 -19.17
C ASN A 211 5.63 -3.30 -20.65
N GLY A 212 4.65 -2.43 -20.92
CA GLY A 212 4.24 -2.09 -22.28
C GLY A 212 5.34 -1.45 -23.14
N LYS A 213 5.17 -1.46 -24.47
CA LYS A 213 6.09 -0.82 -25.44
C LYS A 213 5.93 0.73 -25.53
N GLY A 214 5.15 1.34 -24.63
CA GLY A 214 4.86 2.77 -24.64
C GLY A 214 5.86 3.62 -23.83
N TYR A 215 5.61 4.93 -23.76
CA TYR A 215 6.43 5.92 -23.05
C TYR A 215 6.83 5.48 -21.62
N TYR A 216 5.89 4.96 -20.84
CA TYR A 216 6.14 4.51 -19.47
C TYR A 216 6.96 3.22 -19.37
N GLY A 217 6.91 2.34 -20.38
CA GLY A 217 7.74 1.13 -20.41
C GLY A 217 9.19 1.41 -20.80
N HIS A 218 9.44 2.41 -21.65
CA HIS A 218 10.79 2.91 -21.88
C HIS A 218 11.39 3.57 -20.63
N TYR A 219 10.59 4.37 -19.90
CA TYR A 219 11.01 4.99 -18.65
C TYR A 219 11.26 3.95 -17.54
N GLY A 220 10.37 2.97 -17.39
CA GLY A 220 10.51 1.87 -16.42
C GLY A 220 11.73 1.00 -16.68
N LYS A 221 12.04 0.70 -17.96
CA LYS A 221 13.28 0.01 -18.35
C LYS A 221 14.53 0.84 -18.05
N TYR A 222 14.49 2.14 -18.30
CA TYR A 222 15.62 3.04 -18.03
C TYR A 222 15.92 3.15 -16.52
N TYR A 223 14.90 3.45 -15.71
CA TYR A 223 15.03 3.55 -14.26
C TYR A 223 15.42 2.21 -13.61
N GLY A 224 14.81 1.09 -14.05
CA GLY A 224 15.15 -0.24 -13.57
C GLY A 224 16.61 -0.63 -13.86
N LYS A 225 17.15 -0.25 -15.03
CA LYS A 225 18.54 -0.53 -15.41
C LYS A 225 19.55 0.38 -14.70
N TYR A 226 19.18 1.62 -14.41
CA TYR A 226 20.04 2.60 -13.72
C TYR A 226 20.14 2.35 -12.21
N TYR A 227 19.00 2.17 -11.52
CA TYR A 227 18.97 1.97 -10.07
C TYR A 227 19.18 0.50 -9.66
N GLY A 228 18.81 -0.46 -10.52
CA GLY A 228 19.10 -1.88 -10.28
C GLY A 228 20.59 -2.19 -10.21
N LYS A 229 21.44 -1.43 -10.92
CA LYS A 229 22.91 -1.55 -10.86
C LYS A 229 23.53 -0.93 -9.61
N TYR A 230 22.89 0.10 -9.02
CA TYR A 230 23.42 0.83 -7.87
C TYR A 230 22.98 0.25 -6.51
N TYR A 231 21.76 -0.28 -6.42
CA TYR A 231 21.24 -0.87 -5.17
C TYR A 231 21.23 -2.42 -5.17
N GLY A 232 21.50 -3.07 -6.31
CA GLY A 232 21.52 -4.53 -6.41
C GLY A 232 22.59 -5.22 -5.55
N ASN A 233 23.67 -4.52 -5.19
CA ASN A 233 24.76 -5.08 -4.38
C ASN A 233 24.50 -5.13 -2.86
N TYR A 234 23.48 -4.43 -2.34
CA TYR A 234 23.16 -4.50 -0.91
C TYR A 234 22.28 -5.70 -0.54
N GLY A 235 21.62 -6.34 -1.52
CA GLY A 235 20.79 -7.53 -1.31
C GLY A 235 21.47 -8.85 -1.66
N SER A 236 22.56 -8.82 -2.45
CA SER A 236 23.25 -10.04 -2.90
C SER A 236 24.20 -10.62 -1.86
N GLU A 237 24.70 -9.82 -0.91
CA GLU A 237 25.58 -10.32 0.17
C GLU A 237 24.81 -11.09 1.26
N THR A 238 23.54 -10.77 1.51
CA THR A 238 22.70 -11.46 2.49
C THR A 238 22.13 -12.77 1.92
N ALA A 239 21.71 -12.77 0.65
CA ALA A 239 21.23 -13.99 -0.02
C ALA A 239 22.35 -15.02 -0.22
N SER A 240 23.55 -14.59 -0.64
CA SER A 240 24.69 -15.50 -0.84
C SER A 240 25.27 -16.06 0.47
N ARG A 241 25.14 -15.34 1.59
CA ARG A 241 25.50 -15.86 2.93
C ARG A 241 24.49 -16.89 3.44
N GLN A 242 23.19 -16.69 3.19
CA GLN A 242 22.16 -17.65 3.59
C GLN A 242 22.27 -18.95 2.78
N GLU A 243 22.44 -18.87 1.47
CA GLU A 243 22.64 -20.07 0.61
C GLU A 243 23.92 -20.83 0.96
N LYS A 244 25.04 -20.14 1.22
CA LYS A 244 26.28 -20.79 1.67
C LYS A 244 26.12 -21.45 3.04
N SER A 245 25.43 -20.80 3.99
CA SER A 245 25.22 -21.39 5.32
C SER A 245 24.29 -22.61 5.27
N SER A 246 23.30 -22.62 4.37
CA SER A 246 22.41 -23.78 4.17
C SER A 246 23.15 -24.96 3.55
N LEU A 247 24.00 -24.71 2.53
CA LEU A 247 24.84 -25.75 1.93
C LEU A 247 25.89 -26.30 2.91
N GLU A 248 26.51 -25.45 3.72
CA GLU A 248 27.48 -25.90 4.74
C GLU A 248 26.81 -26.75 5.82
N ASN A 249 25.57 -26.43 6.21
CA ASN A 249 24.80 -27.22 7.17
C ASN A 249 24.34 -28.56 6.58
N GLU A 250 23.89 -28.59 5.33
CA GLU A 250 23.54 -29.83 4.62
C GLU A 250 24.74 -30.76 4.47
N VAL A 251 25.91 -30.22 4.10
CA VAL A 251 27.16 -31.01 3.98
C VAL A 251 27.63 -31.54 5.34
N ARG A 252 27.43 -30.78 6.41
CA ARG A 252 27.74 -31.24 7.78
C ARG A 252 26.83 -32.38 8.21
N GLN A 253 25.53 -32.22 7.99
CA GLN A 253 24.53 -33.22 8.33
C GLN A 253 24.73 -34.52 7.53
N PHE A 254 25.08 -34.41 6.24
CA PHE A 254 25.44 -35.57 5.42
C PHE A 254 26.69 -36.30 5.92
N ARG A 255 27.68 -35.55 6.44
CA ARG A 255 28.93 -36.11 6.94
C ARG A 255 28.73 -36.80 8.29
N ASP A 256 27.88 -36.26 9.16
CA ASP A 256 27.53 -36.86 10.45
C ASP A 256 26.68 -38.14 10.24
N ASP A 257 25.75 -38.13 9.28
CA ASP A 257 24.96 -39.31 8.90
C ASP A 257 25.83 -40.48 8.36
N MET A 258 26.95 -40.18 7.69
CA MET A 258 27.91 -41.20 7.22
C MET A 258 28.80 -41.78 8.33
N VAL A 259 28.91 -41.09 9.47
CA VAL A 259 29.69 -41.57 10.64
C VAL A 259 28.82 -42.47 11.52
N GLU A 260 27.51 -42.20 11.60
CA GLU A 260 26.57 -42.99 12.41
C GLU A 260 26.05 -44.26 11.71
N ASP A 261 25.99 -44.29 10.37
CA ASP A 261 25.53 -45.46 9.59
C ASP A 261 26.37 -45.69 8.31
N PRO A 262 27.41 -46.55 8.36
CA PRO A 262 28.32 -46.79 7.25
C PRO A 262 27.67 -47.40 5.99
N GLU A 263 26.46 -47.98 6.08
CA GLU A 263 25.80 -48.60 4.93
C GLU A 263 25.14 -47.59 3.98
N LYS A 264 24.80 -46.39 4.45
CA LYS A 264 24.25 -45.31 3.59
C LYS A 264 25.26 -44.74 2.59
N GLY A 265 26.57 -44.87 2.85
CA GLY A 265 27.62 -44.39 1.96
C GLY A 265 27.76 -45.14 0.63
N ARG A 266 27.25 -46.39 0.54
CA ARG A 266 27.36 -47.22 -0.67
C ARG A 266 26.32 -46.90 -1.76
N ALA A 267 25.28 -46.14 -1.44
CA ALA A 267 24.27 -45.74 -2.43
C ALA A 267 24.69 -44.50 -3.26
N ALA A 268 25.55 -43.62 -2.72
CA ALA A 268 25.98 -42.40 -3.41
C ALA A 268 27.11 -42.64 -4.43
N GLN A 269 27.95 -43.66 -4.20
CA GLN A 269 29.08 -43.97 -5.09
C GLN A 269 28.62 -44.59 -6.43
N LYS A 270 27.49 -45.31 -6.43
CA LYS A 270 26.87 -45.89 -7.66
C LYS A 270 26.24 -44.86 -8.60
N ILE A 271 25.89 -43.67 -8.12
CA ILE A 271 25.28 -42.61 -8.95
C ILE A 271 26.36 -41.76 -9.65
N SER A 272 27.54 -41.60 -9.05
CA SER A 272 28.64 -40.84 -9.68
C SER A 272 29.35 -41.59 -10.82
N GLU A 273 29.27 -42.93 -10.84
CA GLU A 273 29.90 -43.76 -11.87
C GLU A 273 28.99 -44.03 -13.10
N ALA A 274 27.68 -43.72 -13.02
CA ALA A 274 26.71 -43.93 -14.09
C ALA A 274 26.57 -42.76 -15.10
N GLY A 275 27.46 -41.76 -15.04
CA GLY A 275 27.41 -40.54 -15.86
C GLY A 275 28.53 -40.37 -16.88
N LYS A 276 29.25 -41.43 -17.26
CA LYS A 276 30.23 -41.37 -18.36
C LYS A 276 29.65 -42.08 -19.57
N ASP A 277 29.45 -41.30 -20.64
CA ASP A 277 28.78 -41.63 -21.90
C ASP A 277 29.07 -43.02 -22.45
N PRO A 278 28.08 -43.63 -23.10
CA PRO A 278 28.36 -44.13 -24.44
C PRO A 278 27.23 -43.84 -25.44
N GLU A 279 27.65 -43.44 -26.64
CA GLU A 279 26.95 -43.76 -27.89
C GLU A 279 26.44 -45.20 -27.83
N ASP A 280 25.12 -45.39 -27.77
CA ASP A 280 24.35 -46.61 -28.06
C ASP A 280 23.07 -46.57 -27.22
N ILE A 281 21.94 -46.26 -27.85
CA ILE A 281 20.67 -46.99 -27.71
C ILE A 281 19.71 -46.40 -28.74
N GLU A 282 19.49 -47.22 -29.77
CA GLU A 282 18.54 -47.06 -30.85
C GLU A 282 17.08 -46.99 -30.36
N PHE A 283 16.26 -46.43 -31.24
CA PHE A 283 14.82 -46.66 -31.38
C PHE A 283 14.33 -48.02 -30.85
N ILE A 284 13.17 -48.04 -30.19
CA ILE A 284 12.07 -48.99 -30.46
C ILE A 284 10.77 -48.44 -29.86
N GLU A 285 9.70 -48.69 -30.62
CA GLU A 285 8.31 -48.24 -30.57
C GLU A 285 7.44 -48.90 -29.48
N ASP A 286 6.20 -48.38 -29.38
CA ASP A 286 4.93 -49.05 -29.02
C ASP A 286 4.70 -49.54 -27.57
N ILE A 287 3.83 -48.86 -26.82
CA ILE A 287 2.34 -49.01 -26.68
C ILE A 287 1.85 -48.02 -25.61
#